data_AF-A0A1Q5TJY8-F1
#
_entry.id   AF-A0A1Q5TJY8-F1
#
_cell.length_a   1.000
_cell.length_b   1.000
_cell.length_c   1.000
_cell.angle_alpha   90.00
_cell.angle_beta   90.00
_cell.angle_gamma   90.00
#
_symmetry.space_group_name_H-M   'P 1'
#
loop_
_entity.id
_entity.type
_entity.pdbx_description
1 polymer ?
#
loop_
_entity_poly.entity_id
_entity_poly.type
_entity_poly.pdbx_seq_one_letter_code
_entity_poly.pdbx_strand_id
1 'polypeptide(L)'
;MGLSFFDTPTILKSHLEDIRKLLPEWRKELNFSSREPNVQTSSSWDVVKRKILEYKIVPIVDLMCWNKIIGKRITNKKIAQLVFLHGEYDSTNIAQTIKPFIENLMSDFSIEKYQRLIR
;
A
#
# COMPACT_ATOMS: atom_id res chain seq x y z
N MET A 1 -5.81 8.64 38.38
CA MET A 1 -6.37 7.41 37.76
C MET A 1 -6.58 7.74 36.27
N GLY A 2 -5.49 7.67 35.49
CA GLY A 2 -5.45 8.17 34.11
C GLY A 2 -5.69 7.01 33.13
N LEU A 3 -6.67 7.19 32.24
CA LEU A 3 -7.01 6.24 31.20
C LEU A 3 -5.81 6.01 30.26
N SER A 4 -5.35 4.75 30.17
CA SER A 4 -4.27 4.34 29.27
C SER A 4 -4.76 4.34 27.83
N PHE A 5 -4.26 5.28 27.05
CA PHE A 5 -4.69 5.63 25.70
C PHE A 5 -4.28 4.63 24.59
N PHE A 6 -3.77 3.42 24.86
CA PHE A 6 -3.32 2.54 23.77
C PHE A 6 -3.39 1.03 24.07
N ASP A 7 -4.59 0.44 23.98
CA ASP A 7 -4.75 -0.98 23.65
C ASP A 7 -4.76 -1.17 22.11
N THR A 8 -3.68 -0.75 21.47
CA THR A 8 -3.53 -0.73 19.99
C THR A 8 -3.69 -2.07 19.27
N PRO A 9 -3.32 -3.25 19.84
CA PRO A 9 -3.46 -4.52 19.14
C PRO A 9 -4.93 -4.95 18.96
N THR A 10 -5.79 -4.61 19.93
CA THR A 10 -7.18 -5.06 19.97
C THR A 10 -8.05 -4.23 19.03
N ILE A 11 -7.84 -2.91 19.02
CA ILE A 11 -8.57 -1.96 18.19
C ILE A 11 -8.22 -2.16 16.70
N LEU A 12 -6.94 -2.38 16.38
CA LEU A 12 -6.53 -2.64 15.00
C LEU A 12 -7.14 -3.95 14.46
N LYS A 13 -7.24 -4.98 15.31
CA LYS A 13 -7.90 -6.25 14.95
C LYS A 13 -9.40 -6.07 14.70
N SER A 14 -10.11 -5.27 15.50
CA SER A 14 -11.54 -5.05 15.29
C SER A 14 -11.82 -4.33 13.97
N HIS A 15 -11.06 -3.29 13.64
CA HIS A 15 -11.25 -2.55 12.39
C HIS A 15 -10.98 -3.40 11.14
N LEU A 16 -10.00 -4.30 11.19
CA LEU A 16 -9.74 -5.22 10.08
C LEU A 16 -10.87 -6.23 9.87
N GLU A 17 -11.49 -6.71 10.95
CA GLU A 17 -12.66 -7.59 10.87
C GLU A 17 -13.89 -6.87 10.32
N ASP A 18 -14.07 -5.60 10.67
CA ASP A 18 -15.16 -4.78 10.13
C ASP A 18 -14.99 -4.57 8.63
N ILE A 19 -13.78 -4.19 8.18
CA ILE A 19 -13.47 -4.05 6.75
C ILE A 19 -13.70 -5.39 6.02
N ARG A 20 -13.27 -6.50 6.61
CA ARG A 20 -13.46 -7.84 6.04
C ARG A 20 -14.94 -8.19 5.83
N LYS A 21 -15.83 -7.77 6.74
CA LYS A 21 -17.28 -7.96 6.63
C LYS A 21 -17.95 -7.04 5.60
N LEU A 22 -17.41 -5.83 5.41
CA LEU A 22 -17.96 -4.85 4.47
C LEU A 22 -17.58 -5.14 3.01
N LEU A 23 -16.41 -5.74 2.77
CA LEU A 23 -15.94 -6.06 1.42
C LEU A 23 -16.93 -6.88 0.56
N PRO A 24 -17.59 -7.94 1.08
CA PRO A 24 -18.62 -8.67 0.33
C PRO A 24 -19.82 -7.82 -0.07
N GLU A 25 -20.29 -6.92 0.81
CA GLU A 25 -21.44 -6.07 0.53
C GLU A 25 -21.12 -5.03 -0.55
N TRP A 26 -19.95 -4.38 -0.46
CA TRP A 26 -19.50 -3.45 -1.50
C TRP A 26 -19.30 -4.13 -2.86
N ARG A 27 -18.86 -5.40 -2.89
CA ARG A 27 -18.75 -6.17 -4.14
C ARG A 27 -20.11 -6.42 -4.78
N LYS A 28 -21.14 -6.69 -3.97
CA LYS A 28 -22.53 -6.85 -4.44
C LYS A 28 -23.07 -5.53 -4.99
N GLU A 29 -22.89 -4.43 -4.25
CA GLU A 29 -23.36 -3.09 -4.67
C GLU A 29 -22.72 -2.64 -5.99
N LEU A 30 -21.45 -2.98 -6.20
CA LEU A 30 -20.72 -2.66 -7.42
C LEU A 30 -20.99 -3.63 -8.59
N ASN A 31 -21.96 -4.55 -8.47
CA ASN A 31 -22.28 -5.58 -9.48
C ASN A 31 -21.06 -6.40 -9.93
N PHE A 32 -20.05 -6.56 -9.09
CA PHE A 32 -18.98 -7.54 -9.31
C PHE A 32 -19.54 -8.92 -8.96
N SER A 33 -20.33 -9.50 -9.87
CA SER A 33 -20.70 -10.92 -9.77
C SER A 33 -19.42 -11.74 -9.70
N SER A 34 -19.31 -12.54 -8.65
CA SER A 34 -18.19 -13.38 -8.29
C SER A 34 -17.80 -14.36 -9.40
N ARG A 35 -17.13 -13.87 -10.44
CA ARG A 35 -16.01 -14.63 -11.00
C ARG A 35 -14.88 -14.35 -10.04
N GLU A 36 -14.61 -15.30 -9.15
CA GLU A 36 -13.20 -15.49 -8.80
C GLU A 36 -12.52 -15.66 -10.15
N PRO A 37 -11.69 -14.70 -10.60
CA PRO A 37 -10.88 -15.01 -11.74
C PRO A 37 -10.09 -16.22 -11.26
N ASN A 38 -10.08 -17.29 -12.06
CA ASN A 38 -9.01 -18.25 -11.98
C ASN A 38 -7.76 -17.44 -12.35
N VAL A 39 -7.25 -16.66 -11.39
CA VAL A 39 -6.11 -15.78 -11.58
C VAL A 39 -4.98 -16.77 -11.67
N GLN A 40 -4.72 -17.24 -12.88
CA GLN A 40 -3.43 -17.72 -13.28
C GLN A 40 -2.53 -16.51 -13.08
N THR A 41 -2.07 -16.32 -11.84
CA THR A 41 -1.20 -15.20 -11.52
C THR A 41 0.02 -15.41 -12.36
N SER A 42 0.15 -14.59 -13.39
CA SER A 42 1.43 -14.36 -14.04
C SER A 42 2.42 -14.13 -12.91
N SER A 43 3.47 -14.94 -12.84
CA SER A 43 4.55 -14.86 -11.82
C SER A 43 5.02 -13.41 -11.59
N SER A 44 4.90 -12.55 -12.62
CA SER A 44 5.17 -11.13 -12.54
C SER A 44 4.28 -10.34 -11.56
N TRP A 45 2.97 -10.63 -11.49
CA TRP A 45 2.06 -9.92 -10.59
C TRP A 45 2.30 -10.27 -9.12
N ASP A 46 2.57 -11.54 -8.79
CA ASP A 46 2.87 -11.94 -7.42
C ASP A 46 4.15 -11.27 -6.90
N VAL A 47 5.15 -11.10 -7.77
CA VAL A 47 6.39 -10.38 -7.44
C VAL A 47 6.09 -8.90 -7.18
N VAL A 48 5.28 -8.27 -8.01
CA VAL A 48 4.92 -6.85 -7.87
C VAL A 48 4.09 -6.62 -6.62
N LYS A 49 3.08 -7.46 -6.36
CA LYS A 49 2.27 -7.43 -5.15
C LYS A 49 3.11 -7.58 -3.89
N ARG A 50 4.09 -8.49 -3.89
CA ARG A 50 5.03 -8.66 -2.77
C ARG A 50 5.85 -7.40 -2.53
N LYS A 51 6.40 -6.80 -3.59
CA LYS A 51 7.13 -5.53 -3.49
C LYS A 51 6.27 -4.38 -2.99
N ILE A 52 5.00 -4.33 -3.39
CA ILE A 52 4.05 -3.31 -2.90
C ILE A 52 3.90 -3.37 -1.37
N LEU A 53 3.82 -4.58 -0.82
CA LEU A 53 3.72 -4.82 0.61
C LEU A 53 5.05 -4.59 1.34
N GLU A 54 6.12 -5.18 0.83
CA GLU A 54 7.47 -5.13 1.42
C GLU A 54 8.00 -3.70 1.50
N TYR A 55 7.86 -2.93 0.42
CA TYR A 55 8.29 -1.54 0.37
C TYR A 55 7.28 -0.57 0.99
N LYS A 56 6.17 -1.05 1.56
CA LYS A 56 5.14 -0.22 2.19
C LYS A 56 4.73 0.95 1.28
N ILE A 57 4.41 0.63 0.03
CA ILE A 57 4.22 1.64 -1.04
C ILE A 57 3.09 2.62 -0.71
N VAL A 58 1.97 2.13 -0.16
CA VAL A 58 0.81 2.97 0.16
C VAL A 58 1.18 4.10 1.16
N PRO A 59 1.80 3.81 2.33
CA PRO A 59 2.31 4.85 3.23
C PRO A 59 3.27 5.85 2.57
N ILE A 60 4.16 5.39 1.70
CA ILE A 60 5.13 6.27 1.05
C ILE A 60 4.44 7.20 0.06
N VAL A 61 3.51 6.68 -0.75
CA VAL A 61 2.72 7.47 -1.69
C VAL A 61 1.87 8.51 -0.95
N ASP A 62 1.26 8.13 0.17
CA ASP A 62 0.50 9.06 1.02
C ASP A 62 1.38 10.23 1.49
N LEU A 63 2.57 9.96 2.05
CA LEU A 63 3.52 10.99 2.45
C LEU A 63 4.01 11.85 1.28
N MET A 64 4.16 11.27 0.09
CA MET A 64 4.52 12.01 -1.12
C MET A 64 3.39 12.96 -1.57
N CYS A 65 2.14 12.51 -1.49
CA CYS A 65 0.96 13.35 -1.75
C CYS A 65 0.84 14.47 -0.71
N TRP A 66 1.01 14.16 0.58
CA TRP A 66 1.01 15.14 1.66
C TRP A 66 2.05 16.24 1.41
N ASN A 67 3.29 15.85 1.07
CA ASN A 67 4.37 16.79 0.76
C ASN A 67 3.96 17.78 -0.37
N LYS A 68 3.31 17.27 -1.43
CA LYS A 68 2.81 18.12 -2.52
C LYS A 68 1.70 19.07 -2.07
N ILE A 69 0.75 18.61 -1.25
CA ILE A 69 -0.39 19.42 -0.81
C ILE A 69 0.03 20.53 0.17
N ILE A 70 0.89 20.21 1.13
CA ILE A 70 1.30 21.14 2.20
C ILE A 70 2.47 22.04 1.75
N GLY A 71 3.16 21.68 0.66
CA GLY A 71 4.34 22.41 0.17
C GLY A 71 5.57 22.28 1.08
N LYS A 72 5.56 21.33 2.03
CA LYS A 72 6.67 21.06 2.94
C LYS A 72 7.43 19.81 2.51
N ARG A 73 8.71 19.99 2.16
CA ARG A 73 9.60 18.91 1.73
C ARG A 73 9.82 17.88 2.83
N ILE A 74 9.23 16.70 2.68
CA ILE A 74 9.57 15.52 3.50
C ILE A 74 10.79 14.84 2.87
N THR A 75 11.90 14.79 3.62
CA THR A 75 13.14 14.17 3.14
C THR A 75 13.04 12.66 3.10
N ASN A 76 13.82 12.01 2.23
CA ASN A 76 13.86 10.53 2.15
C ASN A 76 14.23 9.89 3.50
N LYS A 77 15.10 10.55 4.28
CA LYS A 77 15.45 10.12 5.65
C LYS A 77 14.23 10.11 6.57
N LYS A 78 13.39 11.15 6.49
CA LYS A 78 12.18 11.25 7.30
C LYS A 78 11.11 10.26 6.85
N ILE A 79 10.96 10.02 5.55
CA ILE A 79 10.10 8.95 5.03
C ILE A 79 10.56 7.60 5.57
N ALA A 80 11.85 7.27 5.49
CA ALA A 80 12.39 6.01 6.00
C ALA A 80 12.08 5.84 7.50
N GLN A 81 12.32 6.87 8.31
CA GLN A 81 12.02 6.83 9.74
C GLN A 81 10.52 6.70 10.08
N LEU A 82 9.63 7.26 9.25
CA LEU A 82 8.18 7.20 9.48
C LEU A 82 7.57 5.86 9.04
N VAL A 83 8.14 5.23 8.00
CA VAL A 83 7.57 4.03 7.37
C VAL A 83 8.27 2.75 7.85
N PHE A 84 9.58 2.81 8.10
CA PHE A 84 10.42 1.67 8.49
C PHE A 84 10.96 1.89 9.91
N LEU A 85 10.09 1.64 10.89
CA LEU A 85 10.39 1.83 12.32
C LEU A 85 11.53 0.96 12.83
N HIS A 86 11.83 -0.14 12.14
CA HIS A 86 12.91 -1.06 12.49
C HIS A 86 14.15 -0.89 11.60
N GLY A 87 14.17 0.13 10.75
CA GLY A 87 15.29 0.40 9.86
C GLY A 87 15.42 -0.61 8.72
N GLU A 88 14.32 -1.24 8.28
CA GLU A 88 14.32 -2.20 7.18
C GLU A 88 14.90 -1.60 5.89
N TYR A 89 14.68 -0.29 5.68
CA TYR A 89 15.23 0.48 4.57
C TYR A 89 15.61 1.89 5.01
N ASP A 90 16.64 2.44 4.37
CA ASP A 90 17.17 3.78 4.66
C ASP A 90 16.82 4.81 3.57
N SER A 91 17.35 6.02 3.72
CA SER A 91 17.15 7.09 2.72
C SER A 91 17.69 6.76 1.33
N THR A 92 18.71 5.91 1.25
CA THR A 92 19.36 5.49 0.01
C THR A 92 18.47 4.51 -0.73
N ASN A 93 17.93 3.50 -0.03
CA ASN A 93 16.96 2.57 -0.59
C ASN A 93 15.70 3.29 -1.09
N ILE A 94 15.21 4.28 -0.33
CA ILE A 94 14.09 5.13 -0.74
C ILE A 94 14.40 5.84 -2.06
N ALA A 95 15.59 6.44 -2.18
CA ALA A 95 15.98 7.23 -3.34
C ALA A 95 16.20 6.38 -4.60
N GLN A 96 16.93 5.26 -4.46
CA GLN A 96 17.48 4.50 -5.57
C GLN A 96 16.59 3.34 -6.02
N THR A 97 15.74 2.82 -5.12
CA THR A 97 14.98 1.60 -5.39
C THR A 97 13.48 1.84 -5.28
N ILE A 98 13.02 2.37 -4.15
CA ILE A 98 11.58 2.41 -3.83
C ILE A 98 10.87 3.50 -4.65
N LYS A 99 11.42 4.73 -4.71
CA LYS A 99 10.82 5.80 -5.52
C LYS A 99 10.77 5.47 -7.02
N PRO A 100 11.86 4.98 -7.65
CA PRO A 100 11.78 4.53 -9.04
C PRO A 100 10.76 3.41 -9.24
N PHE A 101 10.61 2.50 -8.26
CA PHE A 101 9.55 1.47 -8.33
C PHE A 101 8.14 2.09 -8.30
N ILE A 102 7.89 3.07 -7.43
CA ILE A 102 6.61 3.80 -7.37
C ILE A 102 6.31 4.50 -8.69
N GLU A 103 7.28 5.23 -9.23
CA GLU A 103 7.13 5.94 -10.51
C GLU A 103 6.80 4.97 -11.64
N ASN A 104 7.51 3.84 -11.70
CA ASN A 104 7.22 2.78 -12.67
C ASN A 104 5.82 2.18 -12.45
N LEU A 105 5.43 1.92 -11.21
CA LEU A 105 4.12 1.35 -10.85
C LEU A 105 2.95 2.28 -11.24
N MET A 106 3.13 3.58 -11.04
CA MET A 106 2.11 4.62 -11.27
C MET A 106 2.09 5.14 -12.71
N SER A 107 3.00 4.69 -13.58
CA SER A 107 2.95 5.05 -15.00
C SER A 107 1.77 4.39 -15.70
N ASP A 108 1.12 5.12 -16.60
CA ASP A 108 -0.13 4.71 -17.28
C ASP A 108 0.02 3.35 -17.98
N PHE A 109 1.19 3.09 -18.57
CA PHE A 109 1.51 1.82 -19.23
C PHE A 109 1.58 0.62 -18.27
N SER A 110 2.03 0.83 -17.02
CA SER A 110 2.16 -0.23 -16.03
C SER A 110 0.82 -0.64 -15.46
N ILE A 111 -0.09 0.31 -15.21
CA ILE A 111 -1.42 0.00 -14.67
C ILE A 111 -2.22 -0.83 -15.67
N GLU A 112 -2.25 -0.44 -16.94
CA GLU A 112 -2.89 -1.22 -18.00
C GLU A 112 -2.28 -2.62 -18.13
N LYS A 113 -0.95 -2.73 -18.05
CA LYS A 113 -0.24 -4.00 -18.11
C LYS A 113 -0.67 -4.93 -16.98
N TYR A 114 -0.76 -4.46 -15.74
CA TYR A 114 -1.22 -5.29 -14.62
C TYR A 114 -2.71 -5.59 -14.67
N GLN A 115 -3.55 -4.66 -15.14
CA GLN A 115 -4.97 -4.91 -15.36
C GLN A 115 -5.22 -6.05 -16.36
N ARG A 116 -4.43 -6.12 -17.44
CA ARG A 116 -4.50 -7.24 -18.40
C ARG A 116 -4.08 -8.58 -17.82
N LEU A 117 -3.24 -8.60 -16.77
CA LEU A 117 -2.78 -9.82 -16.11
C LEU A 117 -3.73 -10.32 -15.00
N ILE A 118 -4.64 -9.45 -14.53
CA ILE A 118 -5.61 -9.77 -13.47
C ILE A 118 -6.95 -10.25 -14.06
N ARG A 119 -7.24 -9.91 -15.33
CA ARG A 119 -8.47 -10.27 -16.05
C ARG A 119 -8.36 -11.61 -16.75
#